data_AF-A0A963RLM6-F1
#
_entry.id   AF-A0A963RLM6-F1
#
_cell.length_a   1.000
_cell.length_b   1.000
_cell.length_c   1.000
_cell.angle_alpha   90.00
_cell.angle_beta   90.00
_cell.angle_gamma   90.00
#
_symmetry.space_group_name_H-M   'P 1'
#
loop_
_entity.id
_entity.type
_entity.pdbx_description
1 polymer ?
#
loop_
_entity_poly.entity_id
_entity_poly.type
_entity_poly.pdbx_seq_one_letter_code
_entity_poly.pdbx_strand_id
1 'polypeptide(L)'
;MKRLPRRSPLRRIPGLAPAGRWLVDRFDPERREVRRLKRQDGVFQPFGNTDQNRYPQLFDMLAAELAHLDCPEVLSFGCSTGEEVRALRQRMPHARITGIDPNRRAIAIARRSDAHPLSQYHVGTRPDPDARYDAVLALAVFRHGDLRRKAPPQDCSDLLAFTKVDAATARLDAVLRPRGLLGFGHCQFRFADLGIARHFVAVGQADETGVLDPVYDRENRLVTKTGGAVALYRKCDDAVPAEPRVR
;
A
#
# COMPACT_ATOMS: atom_id res chain seq x y z
N MET A 1 -20.11 -13.44 -47.77
CA MET A 1 -18.86 -13.94 -47.14
C MET A 1 -18.07 -12.76 -46.59
N LYS A 2 -17.91 -12.64 -45.26
CA LYS A 2 -17.14 -11.57 -44.60
C LYS A 2 -15.64 -11.89 -44.67
N ARG A 3 -14.82 -10.97 -45.19
CA ARG A 3 -13.35 -11.09 -45.21
C ARG A 3 -12.79 -10.94 -43.80
N LEU A 4 -12.07 -11.95 -43.32
CA LEU A 4 -11.28 -11.89 -42.08
C LEU A 4 -10.09 -10.91 -42.24
N PRO A 5 -9.71 -10.15 -41.20
CA PRO A 5 -8.58 -9.23 -41.28
C PRO A 5 -7.25 -10.00 -41.38
N ARG A 6 -6.44 -9.64 -42.38
CA ARG A 6 -5.07 -10.14 -42.57
C ARG A 6 -4.24 -9.82 -41.31
N ARG A 7 -3.86 -10.86 -40.57
CA ARG A 7 -2.86 -10.76 -39.50
C ARG A 7 -1.55 -10.27 -40.13
N SER A 8 -1.01 -9.17 -39.60
CA SER A 8 0.24 -8.55 -40.06
C SER A 8 1.40 -9.57 -40.10
N PRO A 9 2.16 -9.66 -41.20
CA PRO A 9 3.26 -10.62 -41.37
C PRO A 9 4.47 -10.34 -40.45
N LEU A 10 4.51 -9.18 -39.78
CA LEU A 10 5.62 -8.76 -38.91
C LEU A 10 5.77 -9.57 -37.61
N ARG A 11 4.78 -10.38 -37.24
CA ARG A 11 4.84 -11.24 -36.03
C ARG A 11 5.67 -12.53 -36.20
N ARG A 12 6.21 -12.81 -37.39
CA ARG A 12 6.92 -14.07 -37.70
C ARG A 12 8.44 -13.96 -37.81
N ILE A 13 9.03 -12.77 -37.60
CA ILE A 13 10.48 -12.61 -37.67
C ILE A 13 11.08 -12.95 -36.27
N PRO A 14 11.93 -13.98 -36.15
CA PRO A 14 12.65 -14.28 -34.91
C PRO A 14 13.49 -13.07 -34.50
N GLY A 15 13.41 -12.64 -33.24
CA GLY A 15 14.17 -11.47 -32.74
C GLY A 15 13.44 -10.12 -32.77
N LEU A 16 12.42 -9.94 -33.62
CA LEU A 16 11.63 -8.70 -33.68
C LEU A 16 10.74 -8.51 -32.42
N ALA A 17 10.24 -9.60 -31.85
CA ALA A 17 9.50 -9.57 -30.59
C ALA A 17 10.39 -9.27 -29.35
N PRO A 18 11.60 -9.86 -29.20
CA PRO A 18 12.60 -9.41 -28.23
C PRO A 18 13.04 -7.95 -28.41
N ALA A 19 13.35 -7.52 -29.65
CA ALA A 19 13.77 -6.14 -29.94
C ALA A 19 12.64 -5.12 -29.68
N GLY A 20 11.41 -5.45 -30.07
CA GLY A 20 10.23 -4.63 -29.78
C GLY A 20 9.92 -4.54 -28.28
N ARG A 21 10.07 -5.65 -27.54
CA ARG A 21 9.98 -5.63 -26.07
C ARG A 21 11.09 -4.79 -25.44
N TRP A 22 12.32 -4.90 -25.93
CA TRP A 22 13.45 -4.08 -25.50
C TRP A 22 13.20 -2.58 -25.75
N LEU A 23 12.62 -2.21 -26.90
CA LEU A 23 12.25 -0.84 -27.22
C LEU A 23 11.13 -0.32 -26.31
N VAL A 24 10.04 -1.06 -26.15
CA VAL A 24 8.94 -0.70 -25.22
C VAL A 24 9.49 -0.57 -23.80
N ASP A 25 10.32 -1.50 -23.36
CA ASP A 25 10.96 -1.44 -22.05
C ASP A 25 11.85 -0.21 -21.92
N ARG A 26 12.60 0.17 -22.96
CA ARG A 26 13.52 1.34 -22.93
C ARG A 26 12.76 2.68 -22.89
N PHE A 27 11.64 2.79 -23.58
CA PHE A 27 10.95 4.06 -23.82
C PHE A 27 9.67 4.26 -23.00
N ASP A 28 9.08 3.22 -22.43
CA ASP A 28 7.92 3.33 -21.56
C ASP A 28 8.31 3.96 -20.20
N PRO A 29 7.84 5.19 -19.88
CA PRO A 29 8.18 5.87 -18.64
C PRO A 29 7.68 5.12 -17.39
N GLU A 30 6.56 4.40 -17.49
CA GLU A 30 6.01 3.63 -16.37
C GLU A 30 6.91 2.42 -16.07
N ARG A 31 7.29 1.66 -17.10
CA ARG A 31 8.21 0.52 -16.92
C ARG A 31 9.59 0.93 -16.41
N ARG A 32 10.10 2.09 -16.85
CA ARG A 32 11.35 2.64 -16.31
C ARG A 32 11.24 2.93 -14.82
N GLU A 33 10.12 3.51 -14.40
CA GLU A 33 9.88 3.83 -13.00
C GLU A 33 9.71 2.55 -12.16
N VAL A 34 8.95 1.56 -12.63
CA VAL A 34 8.84 0.25 -11.98
C VAL A 34 10.21 -0.41 -11.82
N ARG A 35 11.07 -0.39 -12.85
CA ARG A 35 12.44 -0.95 -12.74
C ARG A 35 13.32 -0.19 -11.76
N ARG A 36 13.17 1.13 -11.67
CA ARG A 36 13.87 1.96 -10.68
C ARG A 36 13.41 1.57 -9.27
N LEU A 37 12.10 1.47 -9.07
CA LEU A 37 11.47 1.13 -7.80
C LEU A 37 11.88 -0.27 -7.30
N LYS A 38 11.95 -1.27 -8.19
CA LYS A 38 12.42 -2.63 -7.83
C LYS A 38 13.87 -2.67 -7.30
N ARG A 39 14.66 -1.63 -7.54
CA ARG A 39 16.05 -1.51 -7.05
C ARG A 39 16.19 -0.59 -5.84
N GLN A 40 15.12 0.09 -5.43
CA GLN A 40 15.12 1.03 -4.33
C GLN A 40 14.75 0.32 -3.03
N ASP A 41 15.54 0.52 -1.98
CA ASP A 41 15.22 -0.03 -0.68
C ASP A 41 14.02 0.69 -0.03
N GLY A 42 13.25 -0.05 0.77
CA GLY A 42 12.01 0.43 1.38
C GLY A 42 10.82 0.55 0.40
N VAL A 43 10.94 0.01 -0.82
CA VAL A 43 9.80 -0.16 -1.74
C VAL A 43 9.32 -1.60 -1.66
N PHE A 44 8.05 -1.77 -1.25
CA PHE A 44 7.40 -3.07 -1.13
C PHE A 44 6.60 -3.42 -2.39
N GLN A 45 5.82 -2.46 -2.87
CA GLN A 45 4.93 -2.60 -4.01
C GLN A 45 5.38 -1.65 -5.15
N PRO A 46 6.09 -2.13 -6.19
CA PRO A 46 6.52 -1.28 -7.29
C PRO A 46 5.40 -1.01 -8.32
N PHE A 47 4.24 -1.68 -8.22
CA PHE A 47 3.12 -1.55 -9.17
C PHE A 47 2.04 -0.59 -8.66
N GLY A 48 1.63 0.39 -9.46
CA GLY A 48 0.78 1.52 -9.04
C GLY A 48 -0.74 1.30 -9.11
N ASN A 49 -1.24 0.06 -9.09
CA ASN A 49 -2.67 -0.23 -9.23
C ASN A 49 -3.48 0.37 -8.06
N THR A 50 -4.29 1.38 -8.35
CA THR A 50 -5.14 2.10 -7.38
C THR A 50 -6.48 2.49 -8.01
N ASP A 51 -7.48 2.79 -7.18
CA ASP A 51 -8.81 3.26 -7.57
C ASP A 51 -9.38 4.17 -6.47
N GLN A 52 -10.15 5.19 -6.82
CA GLN A 52 -10.62 6.25 -5.90
C GLN A 52 -11.35 5.68 -4.71
N ASN A 53 -12.27 4.74 -4.92
CA ASN A 53 -13.12 4.21 -3.86
C ASN A 53 -12.87 2.71 -3.68
N ARG A 54 -11.59 2.31 -3.62
CA ARG A 54 -11.20 0.90 -3.49
C ARG A 54 -11.65 0.27 -2.16
N TYR A 55 -11.78 1.06 -1.10
CA TYR A 55 -12.13 0.61 0.26
C TYR A 55 -13.20 1.52 0.91
N PRO A 56 -14.41 1.62 0.32
CA PRO A 56 -15.40 2.61 0.74
C PRO A 56 -15.79 2.47 2.22
N GLN A 57 -16.07 1.25 2.66
CA GLN A 57 -16.44 0.95 4.05
C GLN A 57 -15.35 1.35 5.05
N LEU A 58 -14.08 1.08 4.72
CA LEU A 58 -12.96 1.50 5.56
C LEU A 58 -12.87 3.03 5.65
N PHE A 59 -13.05 3.73 4.54
CA PHE A 59 -13.00 5.19 4.50
C PHE A 59 -14.18 5.81 5.26
N ASP A 60 -15.37 5.21 5.18
CA ASP A 60 -16.56 5.65 5.93
C ASP A 60 -16.36 5.44 7.44
N MET A 61 -15.85 4.27 7.85
CA MET A 61 -15.51 4.00 9.26
C MET A 61 -14.45 4.97 9.78
N LEU A 62 -13.38 5.21 9.01
CA LEU A 62 -12.34 6.16 9.39
C LEU A 62 -12.91 7.58 9.58
N ALA A 63 -13.74 8.03 8.65
CA ALA A 63 -14.36 9.35 8.72
C ALA A 63 -15.29 9.48 9.94
N ALA A 64 -16.09 8.46 10.24
CA ALA A 64 -16.94 8.43 11.43
C ALA A 64 -16.10 8.51 12.72
N GLU A 65 -15.00 7.78 12.78
CA GLU A 65 -14.12 7.75 13.94
C GLU A 65 -13.37 9.07 14.17
N LEU A 66 -13.10 9.84 13.10
CA LEU A 66 -12.43 11.14 13.19
C LEU A 66 -13.40 12.34 13.21
N ALA A 67 -14.71 12.11 13.13
CA ALA A 67 -15.72 13.17 13.02
C ALA A 67 -15.76 14.14 14.21
N HIS A 68 -15.20 13.73 15.36
CA HIS A 68 -15.09 14.55 16.57
C HIS A 68 -13.90 15.52 16.55
N LEU A 69 -13.03 15.46 15.53
CA LEU A 69 -11.87 16.33 15.36
C LEU A 69 -12.16 17.41 14.31
N ASP A 70 -11.83 18.66 14.62
CA ASP A 70 -12.07 19.79 13.71
C ASP A 70 -11.20 19.73 12.43
N CYS A 71 -9.95 19.26 12.57
CA CYS A 71 -8.99 19.21 11.46
C CYS A 71 -8.05 18.00 11.62
N PRO A 72 -8.53 16.77 11.39
CA PRO A 72 -7.71 15.58 11.58
C PRO A 72 -6.55 15.53 10.59
N GLU A 73 -5.38 15.10 11.06
CA GLU A 73 -4.18 14.87 10.25
C GLU A 73 -4.08 13.40 9.84
N VAL A 74 -4.17 13.13 8.55
CA VAL A 74 -4.23 11.78 7.99
C VAL A 74 -3.06 11.54 7.06
N LEU A 75 -2.38 10.41 7.23
CA LEU A 75 -1.35 9.91 6.32
C LEU A 75 -1.93 8.81 5.41
N SER A 76 -1.83 9.00 4.11
CA SER A 76 -1.99 7.96 3.08
C SER A 76 -0.60 7.46 2.67
N PHE A 77 -0.17 6.34 3.25
CA PHE A 77 1.11 5.72 2.96
C PHE A 77 0.97 4.78 1.76
N GLY A 78 1.70 5.04 0.68
CA GLY A 78 1.50 4.39 -0.63
C GLY A 78 0.35 4.99 -1.42
N CYS A 79 0.26 6.32 -1.49
CA CYS A 79 -0.90 7.02 -2.06
C CYS A 79 -1.06 6.89 -3.59
N SER A 80 -0.06 6.34 -4.30
CA SER A 80 -0.02 6.24 -5.76
C SER A 80 -0.38 7.56 -6.45
N THR A 81 -1.36 7.56 -7.35
CA THR A 81 -1.85 8.72 -8.11
C THR A 81 -2.86 9.59 -7.34
N GLY A 82 -3.00 9.39 -6.02
CA GLY A 82 -3.77 10.24 -5.10
C GLY A 82 -5.27 9.92 -5.00
N GLU A 83 -5.70 8.81 -5.60
CA GLU A 83 -7.09 8.32 -5.59
C GLU A 83 -7.66 8.22 -4.17
N GLU A 84 -6.92 7.58 -3.26
CA GLU A 84 -7.28 7.42 -1.85
C GLU A 84 -7.44 8.78 -1.15
N VAL A 85 -6.48 9.69 -1.36
CA VAL A 85 -6.52 11.05 -0.78
C VAL A 85 -7.76 11.81 -1.24
N ARG A 86 -8.10 11.73 -2.54
CA ARG A 86 -9.29 12.39 -3.09
C ARG A 86 -10.59 11.81 -2.53
N ALA A 87 -10.68 10.50 -2.33
CA ALA A 87 -11.87 9.87 -1.73
C ALA A 87 -12.02 10.19 -0.24
N LEU A 88 -10.92 10.30 0.50
CA LEU A 88 -10.96 10.76 1.89
C LEU A 88 -11.35 12.23 1.99
N ARG A 89 -10.88 13.08 1.07
CA ARG A 89 -11.26 14.50 0.98
C ARG A 89 -12.77 14.70 0.85
N GLN A 90 -13.45 13.83 0.10
CA GLN A 90 -14.91 13.88 -0.05
C GLN A 90 -15.65 13.61 1.27
N ARG A 91 -15.07 12.79 2.15
CA ARG A 91 -15.65 12.40 3.45
C ARG A 91 -15.25 13.31 4.59
N MET A 92 -14.03 13.82 4.54
CA MET A 92 -13.42 14.66 5.57
C MET A 92 -12.85 15.92 4.90
N PRO A 93 -13.71 16.86 4.44
CA PRO A 93 -13.28 18.03 3.67
C PRO A 93 -12.28 18.92 4.43
N HIS A 94 -12.34 18.92 5.76
CA HIS A 94 -11.48 19.71 6.65
C HIS A 94 -10.17 19.03 7.06
N ALA A 95 -9.96 17.75 6.72
CA ALA A 95 -8.76 17.02 7.13
C ALA A 95 -7.47 17.53 6.45
N ARG A 96 -6.33 17.47 7.12
CA ARG A 96 -5.02 17.64 6.48
C ARG A 96 -4.54 16.27 6.04
N ILE A 97 -4.46 16.02 4.73
CA ILE A 97 -4.15 14.69 4.20
C ILE A 97 -2.81 14.73 3.50
N THR A 98 -1.87 13.92 3.99
CA THR A 98 -0.54 13.75 3.42
C THR A 98 -0.46 12.43 2.69
N GLY A 99 -0.22 12.44 1.38
CA GLY A 99 0.08 11.26 0.58
C GLY A 99 1.59 11.08 0.41
N ILE A 100 2.10 9.87 0.65
CA ILE A 100 3.51 9.51 0.40
C ILE A 100 3.56 8.32 -0.54
N ASP A 101 4.38 8.41 -1.59
CA ASP A 101 4.62 7.28 -2.50
C ASP A 101 6.04 7.35 -3.09
N PRO A 102 6.77 6.24 -3.25
CA PRO A 102 8.10 6.27 -3.85
C PRO A 102 8.09 6.53 -5.36
N ASN A 103 6.94 6.34 -6.03
CA ASN A 103 6.78 6.54 -7.46
C ASN A 103 6.63 8.04 -7.79
N ARG A 104 7.69 8.61 -8.38
CA ARG A 104 7.74 10.05 -8.71
C ARG A 104 6.68 10.44 -9.71
N ARG A 105 6.38 9.55 -10.66
CA ARG A 105 5.36 9.78 -11.68
C ARG A 105 3.97 9.79 -11.06
N ALA A 106 3.70 8.87 -10.13
CA ALA A 106 2.42 8.79 -9.44
C ALA A 106 2.17 10.07 -8.62
N ILE A 107 3.17 10.53 -7.85
CA ILE A 107 3.11 11.79 -7.11
C ILE A 107 2.91 13.00 -8.03
N ALA A 108 3.59 13.04 -9.19
CA ALA A 108 3.38 14.12 -10.16
C ALA A 108 1.97 14.12 -10.78
N ILE A 109 1.32 12.96 -10.90
CA ILE A 109 -0.08 12.87 -11.30
C ILE A 109 -0.98 13.33 -10.16
N ALA A 110 -0.75 12.82 -8.94
CA ALA A 110 -1.53 13.18 -7.75
C ALA A 110 -1.60 14.69 -7.54
N ARG A 111 -0.44 15.38 -7.57
CA ARG A 111 -0.35 16.85 -7.45
C ARG A 111 -1.06 17.62 -8.56
N ARG A 112 -1.18 17.05 -9.76
CA ARG A 112 -1.90 17.68 -10.88
C ARG A 112 -3.41 17.44 -10.82
N SER A 113 -3.80 16.29 -10.28
CA SER A 113 -5.20 15.84 -10.19
C SER A 113 -5.90 16.29 -8.90
N ASP A 114 -5.15 16.76 -7.91
CA ASP A 114 -5.67 17.30 -6.66
C ASP A 114 -4.93 18.58 -6.29
N ALA A 115 -5.60 19.71 -6.46
CA ALA A 115 -5.10 21.04 -6.13
C ALA A 115 -5.59 21.54 -4.76
N HIS A 116 -6.20 20.68 -3.95
CA HIS A 116 -6.76 21.09 -2.67
C HIS A 116 -5.63 21.53 -1.70
N PRO A 117 -5.73 22.70 -1.04
CA PRO A 117 -4.64 23.25 -0.23
C PRO A 117 -4.28 22.42 1.01
N LEU A 118 -5.23 21.61 1.50
CA LEU A 118 -5.02 20.69 2.62
C LEU A 118 -4.54 19.29 2.20
N SER A 119 -4.32 19.07 0.90
CA SER A 119 -3.74 17.83 0.38
C SER A 119 -2.27 18.06 0.05
N GLN A 120 -1.39 17.26 0.64
CA GLN A 120 0.04 17.31 0.40
C GLN A 120 0.52 15.97 -0.15
N TYR A 121 1.46 16.01 -1.09
CA TYR A 121 1.98 14.80 -1.75
C TYR A 121 3.50 14.81 -1.78
N HIS A 122 4.13 13.76 -1.26
CA HIS A 122 5.58 13.66 -1.14
C HIS A 122 6.11 12.38 -1.79
N VAL A 123 7.25 12.51 -2.46
CA VAL A 123 8.00 11.33 -2.92
C VAL A 123 8.78 10.77 -1.73
N GLY A 124 8.52 9.52 -1.34
CA GLY A 124 9.20 8.92 -0.20
C GLY A 124 8.83 7.46 0.06
N THR A 125 9.62 6.79 0.90
CA THR A 125 9.39 5.41 1.38
C THR A 125 9.10 5.34 2.87
N ARG A 126 9.05 6.49 3.55
CA ARG A 126 8.82 6.60 4.99
C ARG A 126 8.14 7.94 5.30
N PRO A 127 7.35 8.01 6.37
CA PRO A 127 6.89 9.29 6.90
C PRO A 127 8.06 10.10 7.47
N ASP A 128 7.82 11.40 7.67
CA ASP A 128 8.68 12.25 8.48
C ASP A 128 8.62 11.79 9.95
N PRO A 129 9.75 11.46 10.61
CA PRO A 129 9.76 10.99 11.99
C PRO A 129 9.21 12.01 13.00
N ASP A 130 9.21 13.30 12.68
CA ASP A 130 8.71 14.36 13.55
C ASP A 130 7.22 14.64 13.33
N ALA A 131 6.63 14.11 12.24
CA ALA A 131 5.20 14.23 11.98
C ALA A 131 4.36 13.42 12.98
N ARG A 132 3.14 13.87 13.21
CA ARG A 132 2.15 13.17 14.03
C ARG A 132 0.83 13.13 13.30
N TYR A 133 0.18 11.97 13.28
CA TYR A 133 -1.08 11.76 12.58
C TYR A 133 -2.15 11.20 13.51
N ASP A 134 -3.40 11.61 13.30
CA ASP A 134 -4.59 11.02 13.94
C ASP A 134 -4.95 9.70 13.27
N ALA A 135 -4.63 9.56 11.99
CA ALA A 135 -4.76 8.30 11.27
C ALA A 135 -3.67 8.06 10.23
N VAL A 136 -3.32 6.80 10.04
CA VAL A 136 -2.44 6.32 8.97
C VAL A 136 -3.18 5.23 8.20
N LEU A 137 -3.17 5.30 6.87
CA LEU A 137 -3.61 4.24 5.98
C LEU A 137 -2.41 3.63 5.26
N ALA A 138 -2.33 2.31 5.29
CA ALA A 138 -1.34 1.51 4.56
C ALA A 138 -2.05 0.34 3.86
N LEU A 139 -2.73 0.66 2.76
CA LEU A 139 -3.59 -0.27 2.03
C LEU A 139 -2.91 -0.74 0.75
N ALA A 140 -2.77 -2.06 0.58
CA ALA A 140 -2.05 -2.67 -0.53
C ALA A 140 -0.58 -2.19 -0.69
N VAL A 141 0.06 -1.81 0.42
CA VAL A 141 1.46 -1.37 0.45
C VAL A 141 2.42 -2.53 0.70
N PHE A 142 2.19 -3.30 1.77
CA PHE A 142 3.09 -4.37 2.22
C PHE A 142 2.81 -5.67 1.47
N ARG A 143 3.05 -5.62 0.16
CA ARG A 143 2.81 -6.69 -0.80
C ARG A 143 3.73 -6.51 -2.00
N HIS A 144 3.99 -7.58 -2.74
CA HIS A 144 4.74 -7.53 -3.99
C HIS A 144 3.99 -8.28 -5.09
N GLY A 145 3.68 -7.59 -6.20
CA GLY A 145 2.88 -8.16 -7.29
C GLY A 145 3.49 -9.45 -7.90
N ASP A 146 4.82 -9.56 -7.95
CA ASP A 146 5.51 -10.75 -8.46
C ASP A 146 5.30 -12.02 -7.60
N LEU A 147 4.74 -11.91 -6.39
CA LEU A 147 4.37 -13.05 -5.54
C LEU A 147 3.00 -13.64 -5.92
N ARG A 148 2.15 -12.91 -6.69
CA ARG A 148 0.82 -13.37 -7.14
C ARG A 148 0.89 -14.29 -8.36
N ARG A 149 1.68 -15.35 -8.27
CA ARG A 149 1.84 -16.34 -9.34
C ARG A 149 0.81 -17.46 -9.16
N LYS A 150 0.51 -18.19 -10.24
CA LYS A 150 -0.35 -19.40 -10.19
C LYS A 150 0.15 -20.41 -9.14
N ALA A 151 1.47 -20.50 -9.00
CA ALA A 151 2.13 -21.17 -7.89
C ALA A 151 3.01 -20.12 -7.17
N PRO A 152 2.55 -19.55 -6.04
CA PRO A 152 3.36 -18.65 -5.23
C PRO A 152 4.62 -19.37 -4.72
N PRO A 153 5.77 -18.68 -4.61
CA PRO A 153 6.96 -19.28 -4.02
C PRO A 153 6.70 -19.63 -2.55
N GLN A 154 7.39 -20.65 -2.05
CA GLN A 154 7.31 -21.02 -0.62
C GLN A 154 8.01 -20.01 0.30
N ASP A 155 8.88 -19.18 -0.28
CA ASP A 155 9.67 -18.18 0.41
C ASP A 155 9.55 -16.82 -0.30
N CYS A 156 9.35 -15.74 0.46
CA CYS A 156 9.23 -14.39 -0.08
C CYS A 156 10.43 -13.46 0.22
N SER A 157 11.49 -13.93 0.88
CA SER A 157 12.56 -13.08 1.43
C SER A 157 13.22 -12.16 0.40
N ASP A 158 13.36 -12.64 -0.84
CA ASP A 158 14.01 -11.90 -1.94
C ASP A 158 13.19 -10.71 -2.43
N LEU A 159 11.86 -10.75 -2.25
CA LEU A 159 10.93 -9.76 -2.79
C LEU A 159 10.26 -8.93 -1.70
N LEU A 160 10.00 -9.53 -0.53
CA LEU A 160 9.19 -8.93 0.52
C LEU A 160 9.55 -9.52 1.89
N ALA A 161 10.78 -9.34 2.36
CA ALA A 161 11.18 -9.83 3.67
C ALA A 161 10.33 -9.24 4.82
N PHE A 162 9.86 -10.10 5.73
CA PHE A 162 9.09 -9.76 6.92
C PHE A 162 9.78 -8.69 7.76
N THR A 163 11.09 -8.82 7.99
CA THR A 163 11.86 -7.85 8.79
C THR A 163 11.82 -6.43 8.23
N LYS A 164 11.74 -6.28 6.90
CA LYS A 164 11.59 -4.96 6.26
C LYS A 164 10.18 -4.42 6.43
N VAL A 165 9.17 -5.28 6.30
CA VAL A 165 7.76 -4.90 6.54
C VAL A 165 7.57 -4.46 7.98
N ASP A 166 8.06 -5.26 8.93
CA ASP A 166 7.95 -4.98 10.37
C ASP A 166 8.67 -3.67 10.76
N ALA A 167 9.88 -3.44 10.21
CA ALA A 167 10.58 -2.18 10.42
C ALA A 167 9.86 -0.96 9.82
N ALA A 168 9.13 -1.14 8.72
CA ALA A 168 8.36 -0.05 8.11
C ALA A 168 7.07 0.23 8.88
N THR A 169 6.34 -0.81 9.33
CA THR A 169 5.14 -0.63 10.16
C THR A 169 5.48 -0.04 11.52
N ALA A 170 6.63 -0.36 12.11
CA ALA A 170 7.14 0.33 13.30
C ALA A 170 7.31 1.85 13.11
N ARG A 171 7.70 2.30 11.92
CA ARG A 171 7.78 3.74 11.61
C ARG A 171 6.40 4.38 11.48
N LEU A 172 5.41 3.64 10.96
CA LEU A 172 4.03 4.11 10.90
C LEU A 172 3.44 4.23 12.31
N ASP A 173 3.70 3.25 13.17
CA ASP A 173 3.30 3.29 14.58
C ASP A 173 3.94 4.49 15.29
N ALA A 174 5.22 4.78 15.06
CA ALA A 174 5.93 5.89 15.73
C ALA A 174 5.36 7.28 15.42
N VAL A 175 4.80 7.49 14.23
CA VAL A 175 4.18 8.78 13.83
C VAL A 175 2.68 8.84 14.15
N LEU A 176 2.08 7.73 14.59
CA LEU A 176 0.67 7.69 14.97
C LEU A 176 0.50 8.15 16.42
N ARG A 177 -0.38 9.14 16.64
CA ARG A 177 -0.72 9.63 17.97
C ARG A 177 -1.32 8.51 18.84
N PRO A 178 -1.21 8.59 20.18
CA PRO A 178 -2.01 7.75 21.07
C PRO A 178 -3.49 7.81 20.67
N ARG A 179 -4.19 6.67 20.72
CA ARG A 179 -5.58 6.52 20.23
C ARG A 179 -5.80 6.74 18.74
N GLY A 180 -4.75 7.04 17.98
CA GLY A 180 -4.80 7.19 16.55
C GLY A 180 -5.18 5.89 15.84
N LEU A 181 -5.60 6.01 14.59
CA LEU A 181 -6.12 4.91 13.79
C LEU A 181 -5.13 4.43 12.74
N LEU A 182 -5.05 3.13 12.54
CA LEU A 182 -4.29 2.49 11.47
C LEU A 182 -5.23 1.69 10.60
N GLY A 183 -5.43 2.11 9.35
CA GLY A 183 -6.05 1.28 8.33
C GLY A 183 -5.00 0.40 7.67
N PHE A 184 -5.15 -0.92 7.78
CA PHE A 184 -4.20 -1.89 7.26
C PHE A 184 -4.95 -2.97 6.48
N GLY A 185 -4.52 -3.27 5.26
CA GLY A 185 -5.27 -4.21 4.43
C GLY A 185 -4.62 -4.55 3.11
N HIS A 186 -5.06 -5.66 2.50
CA HIS A 186 -4.53 -6.18 1.25
C HIS A 186 -2.99 -6.34 1.25
N CYS A 187 -2.45 -6.77 2.40
CA CYS A 187 -1.04 -7.03 2.61
C CYS A 187 -0.75 -8.53 2.56
N GLN A 188 0.52 -8.89 2.34
CA GLN A 188 0.96 -10.30 2.26
C GLN A 188 1.53 -10.83 3.58
N PHE A 189 1.37 -10.07 4.66
CA PHE A 189 1.61 -10.48 6.03
C PHE A 189 0.36 -10.15 6.85
N ARG A 190 0.04 -11.00 7.83
CA ARG A 190 -1.09 -10.74 8.74
C ARG A 190 -0.70 -9.63 9.69
N PHE A 191 -1.62 -8.71 9.97
CA PHE A 191 -1.38 -7.65 10.95
C PHE A 191 -0.96 -8.22 12.31
N ALA A 192 -1.61 -9.31 12.76
CA ALA A 192 -1.30 -9.98 14.03
C ALA A 192 0.14 -10.54 14.14
N ASP A 193 0.82 -10.74 13.00
CA ASP A 193 2.21 -11.18 13.01
C ASP A 193 3.18 -10.00 13.22
N LEU A 194 2.77 -8.76 13.01
CA LEU A 194 3.64 -7.59 13.16
C LEU A 194 3.98 -7.32 14.62
N GLY A 195 5.19 -6.83 14.89
CA GLY A 195 5.64 -6.44 16.22
C GLY A 195 4.82 -5.32 16.84
N ILE A 196 4.25 -4.44 16.00
CA ILE A 196 3.37 -3.35 16.45
C ILE A 196 1.98 -3.82 16.86
N ALA A 197 1.55 -5.04 16.50
CA ALA A 197 0.16 -5.47 16.64
C ALA A 197 -0.37 -5.37 18.09
N ARG A 198 0.49 -5.63 19.08
CA ARG A 198 0.18 -5.51 20.52
C ARG A 198 -0.19 -4.09 20.97
N HIS A 199 0.15 -3.06 20.20
CA HIS A 199 -0.21 -1.68 20.49
C HIS A 199 -1.60 -1.33 19.97
N PHE A 200 -2.32 -2.27 19.36
CA PHE A 200 -3.55 -1.98 18.63
C PHE A 200 -4.69 -2.92 18.99
N VAL A 201 -5.91 -2.39 18.93
CA VAL A 201 -7.16 -3.14 18.99
C VAL A 201 -7.96 -2.94 17.70
N ALA A 202 -8.63 -3.98 17.22
CA ALA A 202 -9.48 -3.87 16.04
C ALA A 202 -10.73 -3.03 16.35
N VAL A 203 -11.03 -2.05 15.49
CA VAL A 203 -12.23 -1.20 15.58
C VAL A 203 -13.31 -1.70 14.62
N GLY A 204 -12.89 -2.16 13.44
CA GLY A 204 -13.79 -2.66 12.42
C GLY A 204 -13.05 -3.35 11.29
N GLN A 205 -13.79 -4.12 10.51
CA GLN A 205 -13.30 -4.78 9.30
C GLN A 205 -14.12 -4.29 8.12
N ALA A 206 -13.45 -4.10 6.99
CA ALA A 206 -14.09 -3.83 5.71
C ALA A 206 -14.07 -5.12 4.88
N ASP A 207 -15.08 -5.27 4.02
CA ASP A 207 -15.15 -6.40 3.12
C ASP A 207 -13.92 -6.45 2.19
N GLU A 208 -13.29 -7.61 2.12
CA GLU A 208 -12.24 -7.84 1.13
C GLU A 208 -12.86 -7.96 -0.26
N THR A 209 -12.48 -7.06 -1.16
CA THR A 209 -12.88 -7.15 -2.56
C THR A 209 -11.74 -7.79 -3.37
N GLY A 210 -11.96 -9.01 -3.86
CA GLY A 210 -11.14 -9.63 -4.91
C GLY A 210 -10.43 -10.92 -4.54
N VAL A 211 -9.40 -11.24 -5.33
CA VAL A 211 -8.61 -12.49 -5.22
C VAL A 211 -7.63 -12.37 -4.07
N LEU A 212 -7.78 -13.28 -3.11
CA LEU A 212 -6.89 -13.42 -1.95
C LEU A 212 -5.43 -13.53 -2.38
N ASP A 213 -4.61 -12.66 -1.82
CA ASP A 213 -3.17 -12.71 -2.04
C ASP A 213 -2.53 -13.84 -1.24
N PRO A 214 -1.41 -14.42 -1.72
CA PRO A 214 -0.64 -15.31 -0.88
C PRO A 214 -0.15 -14.57 0.36
N VAL A 215 -0.32 -15.20 1.52
CA VAL A 215 0.11 -14.67 2.82
C VAL A 215 1.33 -15.46 3.29
N TYR A 216 2.29 -14.74 3.87
CA TYR A 216 3.51 -15.29 4.44
C TYR A 216 3.55 -15.04 5.95
N ASP A 217 4.28 -15.90 6.68
CA ASP A 217 4.53 -15.76 8.12
C ASP A 217 5.81 -14.96 8.43
N ARG A 218 6.17 -14.88 9.71
CA ARG A 218 7.34 -14.14 10.21
C ARG A 218 8.67 -14.68 9.67
N GLU A 219 8.67 -15.96 9.31
CA GLU A 219 9.81 -16.67 8.75
C GLU A 219 9.86 -16.57 7.22
N ASN A 220 9.00 -15.73 6.61
CA ASN A 220 8.85 -15.53 5.16
C ASN A 220 8.28 -16.74 4.42
N ARG A 221 7.63 -17.68 5.13
CA ARG A 221 7.09 -18.90 4.54
C ARG A 221 5.63 -18.74 4.15
N LEU A 222 5.27 -19.31 3.01
CA LEU A 222 3.88 -19.29 2.52
C LEU A 222 2.95 -20.04 3.49
N VAL A 223 1.86 -19.39 3.88
CA VAL A 223 0.84 -19.95 4.78
C VAL A 223 -0.36 -20.44 3.97
N THR A 224 -0.95 -21.57 4.36
CA THR A 224 -2.12 -22.17 3.68
C THR A 224 -3.45 -21.49 4.00
N LYS A 225 -3.47 -20.57 4.98
CA LYS A 225 -4.67 -19.81 5.36
C LYS A 225 -4.86 -18.60 4.47
N THR A 226 -6.12 -18.30 4.19
CA THR A 226 -6.58 -17.19 3.37
C THR A 226 -6.30 -15.81 3.99
N GLY A 227 -6.27 -14.80 3.12
CA GLY A 227 -5.83 -13.41 3.27
C GLY A 227 -6.08 -12.69 4.60
N GLY A 228 -5.24 -11.68 4.86
CA GLY A 228 -5.41 -10.78 6.00
C GLY A 228 -6.43 -9.68 5.70
N ALA A 229 -7.56 -9.71 6.42
CA ALA A 229 -8.67 -8.76 6.33
C ALA A 229 -8.21 -7.31 6.23
N VAL A 230 -8.92 -6.52 5.40
CA VAL A 230 -8.82 -5.06 5.45
C VAL A 230 -9.51 -4.59 6.72
N ALA A 231 -8.78 -3.93 7.61
CA ALA A 231 -9.29 -3.56 8.91
C ALA A 231 -8.77 -2.20 9.39
N LEU A 232 -9.56 -1.59 10.26
CA LEU A 232 -9.22 -0.38 11.00
C LEU A 232 -8.85 -0.78 12.43
N TYR A 233 -7.69 -0.31 12.87
CA TYR A 233 -7.15 -0.58 14.20
C TYR A 233 -6.96 0.71 14.97
N ARG A 234 -7.18 0.70 16.28
CA ARG A 234 -6.92 1.84 17.17
C ARG A 234 -5.71 1.55 18.02
N LYS A 235 -4.78 2.50 18.08
CA LYS A 235 -3.63 2.45 18.96
C LYS A 235 -4.05 2.61 20.42
N CYS A 236 -3.55 1.77 21.31
CA CYS A 236 -3.79 1.89 22.75
C CYS A 236 -3.15 3.18 23.31
N ASP A 237 -3.66 3.66 24.45
CA ASP A 237 -3.15 4.84 25.15
C ASP A 237 -1.67 4.68 25.58
N ASP A 238 -1.24 3.44 25.83
CA ASP A 238 0.15 3.06 26.11
C ASP A 238 0.53 1.83 25.29
N ALA A 239 1.79 1.76 24.83
CA ALA A 239 2.36 0.51 24.37
C ALA A 239 2.34 -0.47 25.55
N VAL A 240 1.46 -1.47 25.52
CA VAL A 240 1.45 -2.55 26.52
C VAL A 240 2.88 -3.07 26.64
N PRO A 241 3.55 -2.95 27.81
CA PRO A 241 4.89 -3.47 28.00
C PRO A 241 4.87 -4.94 27.59
N ALA A 242 5.83 -5.35 26.77
CA ALA A 242 5.99 -6.75 26.42
C ALA A 242 6.06 -7.56 27.72
N GLU A 243 5.15 -8.52 27.91
CA GLU A 243 5.26 -9.43 29.04
C GLU A 243 6.68 -10.03 29.04
N PRO A 244 7.39 -10.03 30.19
CA PRO A 244 8.70 -10.62 30.27
C PRO A 244 8.55 -12.10 29.93
N ARG A 245 9.17 -12.54 28.82
CA ARG A 245 9.31 -13.95 28.51
C ARG A 245 10.06 -14.59 29.67
N VAL A 246 9.34 -15.36 30.48
CA VAL A 246 9.93 -16.28 31.47
C VAL A 246 10.88 -17.19 30.69
N ARG A 247 12.15 -17.17 31.11
CA ARG A 247 13.24 -17.97 30.54
C ARG A 247 13.00 -19.46 30.76
#